data_AF-A0A8J7Z255-F1
#
_entry.id   AF-A0A8J7Z255-F1
#
_cell.length_a   1.000
_cell.length_b   1.000
_cell.length_c   1.000
_cell.angle_alpha   90.00
_cell.angle_beta   90.00
_cell.angle_gamma   90.00
#
_symmetry.space_group_name_H-M   'P 1'
#
loop_
_entity.id
_entity.type
_entity.pdbx_description
1 polymer ?
#
loop_
_entity_poly.entity_id
_entity_poly.type
_entity_poly.pdbx_seq_one_letter_code
_entity_poly.pdbx_strand_id
1 'polypeptide(L)' 'MKNIKIIVEKHSDGYVAYPLGIQGVVVGEGDTYEEALNDVRSAILFHVETFGQSVLESDSSILEAFVAEANV' A
#
# COMPACT_ATOMS: atom_id res chain seq x y z
N MET A 1 10.74 0.12 13.15
CA MET A 1 10.16 0.18 11.79
C MET A 1 9.21 -0.99 11.65
N LYS A 2 7.97 -0.76 11.20
CA LYS A 2 6.96 -1.81 11.00
C LYS A 2 7.01 -2.25 9.54
N ASN A 3 7.05 -3.55 9.28
CA ASN A 3 6.96 -4.06 7.91
C ASN A 3 5.50 -3.99 7.47
N ILE A 4 5.26 -3.30 6.36
CA ILE A 4 3.93 -3.10 5.78
C ILE A 4 3.89 -3.88 4.47
N LYS A 5 2.82 -4.65 4.28
CA LYS A 5 2.59 -5.39 3.03
C LYS A 5 1.98 -4.44 2.01
N ILE A 6 2.51 -4.46 0.79
CA ILE A 6 2.08 -3.59 -0.31
C ILE A 6 1.71 -4.49 -1.48
N ILE A 7 0.55 -4.24 -2.10
CA ILE A 7 0.19 -4.81 -3.40
C ILE A 7 0.67 -3.85 -4.46
N VAL A 8 1.28 -4.38 -5.53
CA VAL A 8 1.64 -3.63 -6.73
C VAL A 8 0.96 -4.27 -7.92
N GLU A 9 0.13 -3.50 -8.61
CA GLU A 9 -0.57 -3.88 -9.83
C GLU A 9 0.13 -3.30 -11.04
N LYS A 10 0.22 -4.10 -12.10
CA LYS A 10 0.72 -3.64 -13.41
C LYS A 10 -0.46 -3.39 -14.33
N HIS A 11 -0.51 -2.19 -14.88
CA HIS A 11 -1.48 -1.77 -15.90
C HIS A 11 -0.77 -1.52 -17.24
N SER A 12 -1.56 -1.24 -18.29
CA SER A 12 -1.02 -0.93 -19.62
C SER A 12 -0.26 0.39 -19.67
N ASP A 13 -0.57 1.30 -18.75
CA ASP A 13 -0.13 2.68 -18.65
C ASP A 13 0.77 2.94 -17.42
N GLY A 14 1.12 1.92 -16.65
CA GLY A 14 2.02 2.06 -15.50
C GLY A 14 1.79 1.02 -14.42
N TYR A 15 2.13 1.40 -13.20
CA TYR A 15 1.99 0.59 -11.99
C TYR A 15 1.26 1.38 -10.92
N VAL A 16 0.42 0.69 -10.15
CA VAL A 16 -0.29 1.23 -9.00
C VAL A 16 0.08 0.39 -7.78
N ALA A 17 0.35 1.03 -6.65
CA ALA A 17 0.72 0.37 -5.41
C ALA A 17 -0.10 0.88 -4.23
N TYR A 18 -0.50 -0.02 -3.33
CA TYR A 18 -1.25 0.35 -2.12
C TYR A 18 -0.92 -0.56 -0.94
N PRO A 19 -0.89 -0.02 0.29
CA PRO A 19 -0.59 -0.79 1.49
C PRO A 19 -1.82 -1.53 2.00
N LEU A 20 -1.58 -2.70 2.58
CA LEU A 20 -2.59 -3.46 3.29
C LEU A 20 -2.54 -3.14 4.79
N GLY A 21 -3.71 -3.01 5.41
CA GLY A 21 -3.83 -2.88 6.88
C GLY A 21 -3.46 -1.50 7.42
N ILE A 22 -3.56 -0.46 6.59
CA ILE A 22 -3.48 0.94 7.01
C ILE A 22 -4.89 1.52 6.96
N GLN A 23 -5.27 2.31 7.97
CA GLN A 23 -6.53 3.04 7.94
C GLN A 23 -6.43 4.26 7.02
N GLY A 24 -7.44 4.44 6.16
CA GLY A 24 -7.49 5.53 5.19
C GLY A 24 -7.10 5.08 3.78
N VAL A 25 -6.93 6.05 2.89
CA VAL A 25 -6.60 5.81 1.48
C VAL A 25 -5.15 6.23 1.25
N VAL A 26 -4.30 5.25 0.93
CA VAL A 26 -2.91 5.48 0.54
C VAL A 26 -2.68 4.71 -0.76
N VAL A 27 -2.31 5.42 -1.81
CA VAL A 27 -2.01 4.87 -3.13
C VAL A 27 -0.75 5.57 -3.63
N GLY A 28 0.09 4.83 -4.34
CA GLY A 28 1.18 5.40 -5.13
C GLY A 28 1.17 4.86 -6.55
N GLU A 29 1.73 5.62 -7.48
CA GLU A 29 1.72 5.33 -8.91
C GLU A 29 3.11 5.54 -9.53
N GLY A 30 3.37 4.94 -10.68
CA GLY A 30 4.61 5.17 -11.41
C GLY A 30 4.69 4.42 -12.73
N ASP A 31 5.58 4.85 -13.62
CA ASP A 31 5.80 4.19 -14.91
C ASP A 31 6.49 2.82 -14.74
N THR A 32 7.20 2.65 -13.62
CA THR A 32 7.89 1.42 -13.24
C THR A 32 7.44 0.87 -11.88
N TYR A 33 7.69 -0.42 -11.66
CA TYR A 33 7.44 -1.09 -10.38
C TYR A 33 8.12 -0.37 -9.20
N GLU A 34 9.39 0.02 -9.37
CA GLU A 34 10.16 0.68 -8.32
C GLU A 34 9.65 2.09 -8.02
N GLU A 35 9.19 2.82 -9.04
CA GLU A 35 8.60 4.15 -8.85
C GLU A 35 7.31 4.06 -8.04
N ALA A 36 6.36 3.20 -8.43
CA ALA A 36 5.12 3.02 -7.68
C ALA A 36 5.38 2.56 -6.23
N LEU A 37 6.36 1.67 -6.03
CA LEU A 37 6.74 1.21 -4.70
C LEU A 37 7.38 2.32 -3.84
N ASN A 38 8.18 3.19 -4.43
CA ASN A 38 8.77 4.33 -3.71
C ASN A 38 7.74 5.44 -3.44
N ASP A 39 6.80 5.64 -4.36
CA ASP A 39 5.72 6.60 -4.23
C ASP A 39 4.79 6.21 -3.07
N VAL A 40 4.31 4.95 -3.04
CA VAL A 40 3.47 4.47 -1.93
C VAL A 40 4.20 4.49 -0.59
N ARG A 41 5.52 4.21 -0.55
CA ARG A 41 6.33 4.34 0.68
C ARG A 41 6.32 5.78 1.20
N SER A 42 6.49 6.75 0.31
CA SER A 42 6.46 8.17 0.65
C SER A 42 5.07 8.60 1.13
N ALA A 43 4.02 8.11 0.46
CA ALA A 43 2.64 8.37 0.84
C ALA A 43 2.29 7.79 2.23
N ILE A 44 2.79 6.59 2.57
CA ILE A 44 2.63 6.01 3.91
C ILE A 44 3.30 6.89 4.97
N LEU A 45 4.52 7.36 4.73
CA LEU A 45 5.24 8.21 5.66
C LEU A 45 4.48 9.52 5.89
N PHE A 46 4.04 10.17 4.81
CA PHE A 46 3.24 11.39 4.88
C PHE A 46 1.92 11.18 5.64
N HIS A 47 1.24 10.05 5.41
CA HIS A 47 0.00 9.70 6.09
C HIS A 47 0.23 9.55 7.61
N VAL A 48 1.32 8.91 8.01
CA VAL A 48 1.71 8.78 9.43
C VAL A 48 2.10 10.12 10.05
N GLU A 49 2.83 10.96 9.32
CA GLU A 49 3.20 12.31 9.77
C GLU A 49 1.96 13.20 9.95
N THR A 50 0.96 13.05 9.08
CA THR A 50 -0.26 13.88 9.09
C THR A 50 -1.27 13.43 10.13
N PHE A 51 -1.50 12.12 10.24
CA PHE A 51 -2.60 11.56 11.05
C PHE A 51 -2.13 10.84 12.32
N GLY A 52 -0.82 10.69 12.51
CA GLY A 52 -0.22 10.02 13.66
C GLY A 52 -0.03 8.52 13.47
N GLN A 53 0.67 7.87 14.42
CA GLN A 53 1.00 6.44 14.32
C GLN A 53 -0.20 5.50 14.43
N SER A 54 -1.33 5.97 14.95
CA SER A 54 -2.57 5.17 15.08
C SER A 54 -3.08 4.65 13.74
N VAL A 55 -2.78 5.32 12.61
CA VAL A 55 -3.15 4.83 11.27
C VAL A 55 -2.47 3.51 10.89
N LEU A 56 -1.35 3.19 11.53
CA LEU A 56 -0.65 1.91 11.38
C LEU A 56 -1.16 0.85 12.35
N GLU A 57 -1.97 1.24 13.34
CA GLU A 57 -2.57 0.38 14.36
C GLU A 57 -3.93 -0.13 13.86
N SER A 58 -3.92 -0.93 12.80
CA SER A 58 -5.06 -1.81 12.54
C SER A 58 -5.15 -2.86 13.64
N ASP A 59 -6.36 -3.11 14.16
CA ASP A 59 -6.65 -4.06 15.25
C ASP A 59 -6.11 -5.49 15.01
N SER A 60 -5.76 -5.82 13.77
CA SER A 60 -5.14 -7.08 13.37
C SER A 60 -3.94 -6.85 12.45
N SER A 61 -2.77 -7.40 12.80
CA SER A 61 -1.63 -7.47 11.90
C SER A 61 -1.92 -8.44 10.75
N ILE A 62 -1.59 -8.04 9.51
CA ILE A 62 -1.82 -8.88 8.34
C ILE A 62 -0.73 -9.97 8.29
N LEU A 63 -1.12 -11.19 8.63
CA LEU A 63 -0.22 -12.36 8.62
C LEU A 63 0.05 -12.85 7.20
N GLU A 64 -0.95 -12.83 6.32
CA GLU A 64 -0.87 -13.29 4.93
C GLU A 64 -1.87 -12.52 4.05
N ALA A 65 -1.60 -12.42 2.75
CA ALA A 65 -2.49 -11.82 1.77
C ALA A 65 -2.47 -12.67 0.50
N PHE A 66 -3.63 -12.89 -0.11
CA PHE A 66 -3.79 -13.74 -1.29
C PHE A 66 -4.45 -12.94 -2.41
N VAL A 67 -3.98 -13.16 -3.64
CA VAL A 67 -4.65 -12.69 -4.87
C VAL A 67 -5.36 -13.89 -5.47
N ALA A 68 -6.65 -13.75 -5.77
CA ALA A 68 -7.46 -14.82 -6.33
C ALA A 68 -8.34 -14.27 -7.46
N GLU A 69 -8.46 -15.05 -8.54
CA GLU A 69 -9.42 -14.80 -9.60
C GLU A 69 -10.77 -15.43 -9.22
N ALA A 70 -11.85 -14.69 -9.42
CA ALA A 70 -13.21 -15.18 -9.23
C ALA A 70 -14.08 -14.76 -10.41
N ASN A 71 -14.96 -15.65 -10.85
CA ASN A 71 -16.03 -15.28 -11.77
C ASN A 71 -17.10 -14.54 -10.96
N VAL A 72 -17.44 -13.32 -11.36
CA VAL A 72 -18.41 -12.43 -10.70
C VAL A 72 -19.64 -12.25 -11.56
#